data_AF-A0A1L7WR17-F1
#
_entry.id   AF-A0A1L7WR17-F1
#
_cell.length_a   1.000
_cell.length_b   1.000
_cell.length_c   1.000
_cell.angle_alpha   90.00
_cell.angle_beta   90.00
_cell.angle_gamma   90.00
#
_symmetry.space_group_name_H-M   'P 1'
#
loop_
_entity.id
_entity.type
_entity.pdbx_description
1 polymer ?
#
loop_
_entity_poly.entity_id
_entity_poly.type
_entity_poly.pdbx_seq_one_letter_code
_entity_poly.pdbx_strand_id
1 'polypeptide(L)'
;MASLPLPLTILAASRMAVGISCFTFPSFTCATFFYPIPTGSNLAIRMVGSRDFMLGAFLFAAKSPEMRRNAVLIGAAVDALDAAASLFGWAKGEVDGAPTVMFGGGATAFVLLAALGWRMGGLGKVVL
;
A
#
# COMPACT_ATOMS: atom_id res chain seq x y z
N MET A 1 -18.82 -17.86 -6.26
CA MET A 1 -18.17 -16.61 -5.81
C MET A 1 -17.04 -16.29 -6.77
N ALA A 2 -17.04 -15.16 -7.45
CA ALA A 2 -15.92 -14.80 -8.34
C ALA A 2 -14.71 -14.45 -7.47
N SER A 3 -13.61 -15.17 -7.60
CA SER A 3 -12.34 -14.84 -6.95
C SER A 3 -11.83 -13.47 -7.42
N LEU A 4 -11.00 -12.82 -6.62
CA LEU A 4 -10.26 -11.65 -7.09
C LEU A 4 -9.32 -12.09 -8.22
N PRO A 5 -9.17 -11.29 -9.29
CA PRO A 5 -8.08 -11.44 -10.25
C PRO A 5 -6.74 -11.52 -9.51
N LEU A 6 -5.83 -12.36 -10.01
CA LEU A 6 -4.54 -12.62 -9.35
C LEU A 6 -3.80 -11.33 -8.90
N PRO A 7 -3.70 -10.25 -9.71
CA PRO A 7 -3.03 -9.03 -9.26
C PRO A 7 -3.71 -8.36 -8.06
N LEU A 8 -5.04 -8.40 -7.97
CA LEU A 8 -5.79 -7.83 -6.84
C LEU A 8 -5.67 -8.70 -5.59
N THR A 9 -5.59 -10.02 -5.75
CA THR A 9 -5.26 -10.94 -4.65
C THR A 9 -3.86 -10.67 -4.11
N ILE A 10 -2.88 -10.51 -5.00
CA ILE A 10 -1.50 -10.19 -4.62
C ILE A 10 -1.46 -8.84 -3.90
N LEU A 11 -2.11 -7.80 -4.45
CA LEU A 11 -2.19 -6.48 -3.85
C LEU A 11 -2.82 -6.52 -2.44
N ALA A 12 -3.94 -7.22 -2.28
CA ALA A 12 -4.61 -7.33 -0.99
C ALA A 12 -3.73 -8.07 0.03
N ALA A 13 -3.16 -9.21 -0.37
CA ALA A 13 -2.31 -10.02 0.50
C ALA A 13 -1.01 -9.29 0.89
N SER A 14 -0.36 -8.59 -0.05
CA SER A 14 0.87 -7.85 0.22
C SER A 14 0.62 -6.70 1.19
N ARG A 15 -0.47 -5.94 1.02
CA ARG A 15 -0.86 -4.87 1.94
C ARG A 15 -1.16 -5.39 3.35
N MET A 16 -1.86 -6.52 3.46
CA MET A 16 -2.11 -7.13 4.76
C MET A 16 -0.80 -7.59 5.42
N ALA A 17 0.11 -8.23 4.66
CA ALA A 17 1.38 -8.71 5.19
C ALA A 17 2.30 -7.56 5.64
N VAL A 18 2.45 -6.53 4.80
CA VAL A 18 3.21 -5.32 5.14
C VAL A 18 2.56 -4.62 6.33
N GLY A 19 1.24 -4.43 6.32
CA GLY A 19 0.50 -3.82 7.42
C GLY A 19 0.68 -4.53 8.76
N ILE A 20 0.52 -5.86 8.78
CA ILE A 20 0.72 -6.68 9.99
C ILE A 20 2.16 -6.56 10.49
N SER A 21 3.14 -6.69 9.59
CA SER A 21 4.55 -6.66 9.99
C SER A 21 4.97 -5.28 10.53
N CYS A 22 4.58 -4.19 9.88
CA CYS A 22 4.80 -2.82 10.36
C CYS A 22 4.10 -2.55 11.69
N PHE A 23 2.92 -3.12 11.93
CA PHE A 23 2.18 -2.93 13.17
C PHE A 23 2.79 -3.69 14.35
N THR A 24 3.16 -4.95 14.13
CA THR A 24 3.64 -5.86 15.19
C THR A 24 5.15 -5.70 15.43
N PHE A 25 5.94 -5.57 14.37
CA PHE A 25 7.41 -5.58 14.41
C PHE A 25 8.03 -4.39 13.64
N PRO A 26 7.69 -3.12 13.94
CA PRO A 26 8.07 -1.96 13.12
C PRO A 26 9.58 -1.85 12.86
N SER A 27 10.41 -1.98 13.90
CA SER A 27 11.86 -1.84 13.76
C SER A 27 12.49 -2.97 12.94
N PHE A 28 12.00 -4.21 13.12
CA PHE A 28 12.46 -5.36 12.34
C PHE A 28 12.04 -5.24 10.88
N THR A 29 10.78 -4.89 10.63
CA THR A 29 10.26 -4.70 9.27
C THR A 29 11.07 -3.64 8.53
N CYS A 30 11.28 -2.46 9.11
CA CYS A 30 12.09 -1.43 8.44
C CYS A 30 13.57 -1.88 8.25
N ALA A 31 14.14 -2.64 9.19
CA ALA A 31 15.48 -3.19 9.04
C ALA A 31 15.61 -4.19 7.87
N THR A 32 14.56 -4.97 7.54
CA THR A 32 14.57 -5.86 6.36
C THR A 32 14.67 -5.11 5.03
N PHE A 33 14.36 -3.81 5.03
CA PHE A 33 14.53 -2.91 3.88
C PHE A 33 15.77 -2.02 4.02
N PHE A 34 16.74 -2.41 4.85
CA PHE A 34 17.98 -1.66 5.11
C PHE A 34 17.74 -0.25 5.67
N TYR A 35 16.61 -0.04 6.36
CA TYR A 35 16.23 1.24 6.97
C TYR A 35 15.99 1.08 8.48
N PRO A 36 17.05 1.00 9.31
CA PRO A 36 16.87 0.96 10.75
C PRO A 36 16.31 2.30 11.26
N ILE A 37 15.15 2.24 11.91
CA ILE A 37 14.48 3.42 12.48
C ILE A 37 14.83 3.60 13.97
N PRO A 38 14.90 4.85 14.46
CA PRO A 38 14.98 5.08 15.90
C PRO A 38 13.67 4.68 16.59
N THR A 39 13.75 4.26 17.85
CA THR A 39 12.58 3.77 18.62
C THR A 39 11.42 4.76 18.67
N GLY A 40 11.72 6.07 18.67
CA GLY A 40 10.69 7.13 18.64
C GLY A 40 9.79 7.11 17.40
N SER A 41 10.27 6.56 16.28
CA SER A 41 9.50 6.46 15.03
C SER A 41 8.59 5.24 14.97
N ASN A 42 8.68 4.32 15.94
CA ASN A 42 7.90 3.07 15.93
C ASN A 42 6.39 3.32 15.92
N LEU A 43 5.90 4.36 16.59
CA LEU A 43 4.48 4.69 16.58
C LEU A 43 4.00 5.07 15.17
N ALA A 44 4.76 5.90 14.46
CA ALA A 44 4.43 6.30 13.09
C ALA A 44 4.38 5.09 12.14
N ILE A 45 5.33 4.15 12.25
CA ILE A 45 5.32 2.93 11.43
C ILE A 45 4.11 2.04 11.75
N ARG A 46 3.68 1.96 13.01
CA ARG A 46 2.44 1.25 13.36
C ARG A 46 1.21 1.91 12.76
N MET A 47 1.14 3.24 12.76
CA MET A 47 0.03 3.96 12.12
C MET A 47 -0.02 3.68 10.60
N VAL A 48 1.15 3.71 9.94
CA VAL A 48 1.26 3.31 8.52
C VAL A 48 0.83 1.85 8.31
N GLY A 49 1.29 0.94 9.17
CA GLY A 49 0.92 -0.48 9.08
C GLY A 49 -0.57 -0.72 9.27
N SER A 50 -1.20 -0.01 10.21
CA SER A 50 -2.64 -0.15 10.47
C SER A 50 -3.51 0.23 9.26
N ARG A 51 -3.19 1.35 8.58
CA ARG A 51 -3.93 1.75 7.37
C ARG A 51 -3.71 0.77 6.23
N ASP A 52 -2.48 0.27 6.06
CA ASP A 52 -2.16 -0.61 4.94
C ASP A 52 -2.85 -1.98 5.10
N PHE A 53 -2.88 -2.51 6.33
CA PHE A 53 -3.65 -3.69 6.66
C PHE A 53 -5.15 -3.50 6.34
N MET A 54 -5.74 -2.38 6.78
CA MET A 54 -7.16 -2.11 6.55
C MET A 54 -7.50 -1.97 5.06
N LEU A 55 -6.64 -1.35 4.26
CA LEU A 55 -6.83 -1.25 2.81
C LEU A 55 -6.77 -2.63 2.15
N GLY A 56 -5.80 -3.47 2.54
CA GLY A 56 -5.70 -4.84 2.05
C GLY A 56 -6.90 -5.71 2.44
N ALA A 57 -7.32 -5.64 3.71
CA ALA A 57 -8.47 -6.37 4.23
C ALA A 57 -9.79 -5.93 3.56
N PHE A 58 -9.97 -4.63 3.33
CA PHE A 58 -11.14 -4.10 2.63
C PHE A 58 -11.21 -4.59 1.17
N LEU A 59 -10.07 -4.58 0.45
CA LEU A 59 -10.00 -5.12 -0.90
C LEU A 59 -10.27 -6.64 -0.92
N PHE A 60 -9.71 -7.38 0.03
CA PHE A 60 -9.93 -8.82 0.16
C PHE A 60 -11.40 -9.17 0.43
N ALA A 61 -12.08 -8.38 1.27
CA ALA A 61 -13.49 -8.56 1.62
C ALA A 61 -14.46 -8.09 0.53
N ALA A 62 -14.00 -7.40 -0.52
CA ALA A 62 -14.84 -6.83 -1.56
C ALA A 62 -15.48 -7.89 -2.47
N LYS A 63 -16.79 -8.13 -2.28
CA LYS A 63 -17.55 -9.14 -3.01
C LYS A 63 -18.17 -8.63 -4.31
N SER A 64 -18.59 -7.37 -4.36
CA SER A 64 -19.18 -6.78 -5.58
C SER A 64 -18.11 -6.11 -6.45
N PRO A 65 -18.34 -6.01 -7.78
CA PRO A 65 -17.46 -5.27 -8.68
C PRO A 65 -17.27 -3.81 -8.27
N GLU A 66 -18.34 -3.16 -7.79
CA GLU A 66 -18.30 -1.78 -7.31
C GLU A 66 -17.43 -1.63 -6.05
N MET A 67 -17.59 -2.51 -5.05
CA MET A 67 -16.74 -2.50 -3.85
C MET A 67 -15.27 -2.70 -4.22
N ARG A 68 -14.97 -3.60 -5.17
CA ARG A 68 -13.60 -3.83 -5.64
C ARG A 68 -13.03 -2.58 -6.30
N ARG A 69 -13.82 -1.95 -7.17
CA ARG A 69 -13.44 -0.69 -7.83
C ARG A 69 -13.11 0.39 -6.79
N ASN A 70 -13.99 0.58 -5.81
CA ASN A 70 -13.80 1.59 -4.76
C ASN A 70 -12.60 1.26 -3.88
N ALA A 71 -12.42 0.00 -3.47
CA ALA A 71 -11.28 -0.44 -2.68
C ALA A 71 -9.94 -0.20 -3.40
N VAL A 72 -9.88 -0.51 -4.71
CA VAL A 72 -8.69 -0.26 -5.53
C VAL A 72 -8.41 1.22 -5.68
N LEU A 73 -9.44 2.05 -5.94
CA LEU A 73 -9.27 3.50 -6.08
C LEU A 73 -8.81 4.17 -4.78
N ILE A 74 -9.42 3.80 -3.65
CA ILE A 74 -9.04 4.33 -2.34
C ILE A 74 -7.59 3.93 -2.01
N GLY A 75 -7.23 2.66 -2.23
CA GLY A 75 -5.86 2.19 -2.02
C GLY A 75 -4.85 2.93 -2.90
N ALA A 76 -5.12 3.05 -4.20
CA ALA A 76 -4.25 3.75 -5.13
C ALA A 76 -4.13 5.25 -4.80
N ALA A 77 -5.19 5.89 -4.31
CA ALA A 77 -5.14 7.28 -3.86
C ALA A 77 -4.22 7.45 -2.63
N VAL A 78 -4.30 6.54 -1.66
CA VAL A 78 -3.40 6.55 -0.49
C VAL A 78 -1.95 6.35 -0.92
N ASP A 79 -1.67 5.39 -1.80
CA ASP A 79 -0.31 5.15 -2.28
C ASP A 79 0.25 6.34 -3.07
N ALA A 80 -0.58 6.99 -3.89
CA ALA A 80 -0.16 8.19 -4.61
C ALA A 80 0.20 9.33 -3.65
N LEU A 81 -0.58 9.50 -2.57
CA LEU A 81 -0.26 10.46 -1.51
C LEU A 81 1.03 10.09 -0.77
N ASP A 82 1.26 8.81 -0.49
CA ASP A 82 2.48 8.32 0.16
C ASP A 82 3.73 8.54 -0.71
N ALA A 83 3.63 8.26 -2.00
CA ALA A 83 4.70 8.54 -2.95
C ALA A 83 4.98 10.05 -3.07
N ALA A 84 3.93 10.87 -3.14
CA ALA A 84 4.07 12.32 -3.19
C ALA A 84 4.68 12.89 -1.89
N ALA A 85 4.24 12.40 -0.72
CA ALA A 85 4.78 12.80 0.58
C ALA A 85 6.26 12.41 0.71
N SER A 86 6.62 11.21 0.26
CA SER A 86 8.02 10.74 0.26
C SER A 86 8.91 11.62 -0.63
N LEU A 87 8.42 11.99 -1.82
CA LEU A 87 9.12 12.88 -2.74
C LEU A 87 9.24 14.31 -2.19
N PHE A 88 8.16 14.83 -1.58
CA PHE A 88 8.14 16.16 -0.99
C PHE A 88 9.10 16.27 0.19
N GLY A 89 9.07 15.30 1.11
CA GLY A 89 9.99 15.26 2.25
C GLY A 89 11.45 15.17 1.80
N TRP A 90 11.74 14.39 0.76
CA TRP A 90 13.08 14.34 0.17
C TRP A 90 13.50 15.68 -0.43
N ALA A 91 12.64 16.31 -1.22
CA ALA A 91 12.92 17.60 -1.84
C ALA A 91 13.11 18.73 -0.80
N LYS A 92 12.56 18.58 0.40
CA LYS A 92 12.73 19.48 1.55
C LYS A 92 13.93 19.15 2.43
N GLY A 93 14.59 18.01 2.22
CA GLY A 93 15.66 17.52 3.09
C GLY A 93 15.17 17.00 4.45
N GLU A 94 13.89 16.66 4.57
CA GLU A 94 13.28 16.08 5.78
C GLU A 94 13.58 14.59 5.92
N VAL A 95 13.83 13.91 4.79
CA VAL A 95 14.15 12.48 4.73
C VAL A 95 15.25 12.20 3.70
N ASP A 96 16.13 11.25 4.03
CA ASP A 96 17.20 10.80 3.14
C ASP A 96 16.67 9.98 1.95
N GLY A 97 17.50 9.79 0.93
CA GLY A 97 17.10 9.05 -0.28
C GLY A 97 16.68 7.59 -0.02
N ALA A 98 17.32 6.90 0.93
CA ALA A 98 16.99 5.51 1.25
C ALA A 98 15.54 5.32 1.75
N PRO A 99 15.05 6.04 2.79
CA PRO A 99 13.64 5.97 3.18
C PRO A 99 12.69 6.43 2.08
N THR A 100 13.06 7.45 1.29
CA THR A 100 12.24 7.90 0.15
C THR A 100 12.04 6.79 -0.87
N VAL A 101 13.11 6.04 -1.21
CA VAL A 101 13.02 4.90 -2.13
C VAL A 101 12.22 3.75 -1.50
N MET A 102 12.41 3.46 -0.22
CA MET A 102 11.67 2.39 0.47
C MET A 102 10.15 2.67 0.48
N PHE A 103 9.73 3.81 1.04
CA PHE A 103 8.31 4.13 1.19
C PHE A 103 7.67 4.56 -0.14
N GLY A 104 8.33 5.44 -0.87
CA GLY A 104 7.84 5.90 -2.18
C GLY A 104 7.87 4.79 -3.24
N GLY A 105 8.90 3.94 -3.23
CA GLY A 105 8.99 2.78 -4.13
C GLY A 105 7.95 1.71 -3.82
N GLY A 106 7.72 1.39 -2.54
CA GLY A 106 6.65 0.47 -2.13
C GLY A 106 5.27 0.98 -2.54
N ALA A 107 4.98 2.26 -2.29
CA ALA A 107 3.74 2.89 -2.71
C ALA A 107 3.58 2.86 -4.25
N THR A 108 4.64 3.19 -4.99
CA THR A 108 4.64 3.12 -6.46
C THR A 108 4.37 1.70 -6.95
N ALA A 109 4.96 0.68 -6.34
CA ALA A 109 4.71 -0.72 -6.68
C ALA A 109 3.24 -1.12 -6.46
N PHE A 110 2.61 -0.65 -5.38
CA PHE A 110 1.19 -0.90 -5.13
C PHE A 110 0.26 -0.16 -6.11
N VAL A 111 0.59 1.07 -6.52
CA VAL A 111 -0.12 1.77 -7.62
C VAL A 111 -0.04 0.97 -8.92
N LEU A 112 1.15 0.45 -9.26
CA LEU A 112 1.34 -0.35 -10.48
C LEU A 112 0.55 -1.67 -10.43
N LEU A 113 0.54 -2.36 -9.29
CA LEU A 113 -0.29 -3.55 -9.08
C LEU A 113 -1.79 -3.23 -9.14
N ALA A 114 -2.21 -2.09 -8.59
CA ALA A 114 -3.58 -1.60 -8.68
C ALA A 114 -3.98 -1.33 -10.14
N ALA A 115 -3.12 -0.68 -10.92
CA ALA A 115 -3.34 -0.42 -12.35
C ALA A 115 -3.41 -1.71 -13.17
N LEU A 116 -2.53 -2.69 -12.89
CA LEU A 116 -2.56 -4.00 -13.53
C LEU A 116 -3.85 -4.76 -13.18
N GLY A 117 -4.22 -4.80 -11.91
CA GLY A 117 -5.45 -5.40 -11.42
C GLY A 117 -6.70 -4.72 -11.96
N TRP A 118 -6.66 -3.41 -12.15
CA TRP A 118 -7.73 -2.64 -12.78
C TRP A 118 -7.96 -3.08 -14.23
N ARG A 119 -6.87 -3.18 -15.01
CA ARG A 119 -6.92 -3.60 -16.42
C ARG A 119 -7.38 -5.05 -16.55
N MET A 120 -6.82 -5.96 -15.77
CA MET A 120 -7.13 -7.39 -15.85
C MET A 120 -8.49 -7.75 -15.25
N GLY A 121 -8.92 -7.04 -14.21
CA GLY A 121 -10.21 -7.23 -13.56
C GLY A 121 -11.39 -6.56 -14.28
N GLY A 122 -11.13 -5.80 -15.35
CA GLY A 122 -12.18 -5.10 -16.09
C GLY A 122 -12.90 -4.02 -15.29
N LEU A 123 -12.28 -3.48 -14.23
CA LEU A 123 -12.91 -2.55 -13.29
C LEU A 123 -13.26 -1.17 -13.91
N GLY A 124 -12.69 -0.88 -15.09
CA GLY A 124 -12.98 0.33 -15.85
C GLY A 124 -14.10 0.18 -16.90
N LYS A 125 -14.69 -1.01 -17.07
CA LYS A 125 -15.79 -1.19 -18.01
C LYS A 125 -17.07 -0.67 -17.37
N VAL A 126 -17.63 0.41 -17.92
CA VAL A 126 -18.93 0.95 -17.51
C VAL A 126 -19.98 -0.10 -17.87
N VAL A 127 -20.66 -0.65 -16.86
CA VAL A 127 -21.91 -1.38 -17.07
C VAL A 127 -22.99 -0.30 -17.18
N LEU A 128 -23.28 0.11 -18.42
CA LEU A 128 -24.46 0.91 -18.76
C LEU A 128 -25.69 -0.01 -18.76
#